data_AF-A0A9W8IYK8-F1
#
_entry.id   AF-A0A9W8IYK8-F1
#
_cell.length_a   1.000
_cell.length_b   1.000
_cell.length_c   1.000
_cell.angle_alpha   90.00
_cell.angle_beta   90.00
_cell.angle_gamma   90.00
#
_symmetry.space_group_name_H-M   'P 1'
#
loop_
_entity.id
_entity.type
_entity.pdbx_description
1 polymer ?
#
loop_
_entity_poly.entity_id
_entity_poly.type
_entity_poly.pdbx_seq_one_letter_code
_entity_poly.pdbx_strand_id
1 'polypeptide(L)'
;MLDALMNDINWKTMVKLAGDIISSFVDALDSRDDACLEFDKLDSTCSEELRAKWLAQEEKAHTNRLQDVKSMDIYSSALEQAPALIEIEVQQMDKELEEGNVGLTTWLVTGIEIQQQQIRLKAAQQKHRSPTPKQEVELSRMKEKLVQKLDKLMSSAEQLFPALDFDELEYREAAVFDAIMQSPVPLPSQLKGELPPALKQAAAVELELRIGEANDALQGVRTQIGYKSYIFCKQIRTWKGKKRRTRGYDNIQRSNEELVMQRKLYSNALKALKNLGAGEEILSKYKEIKKDDLRTITAIADSNARGQSRSTLAWFWSLDVAGDSDGNEYLEELYQISWLRAKARKDRWEEEVSLLQSEIGWAADFFKFKADEWDRLSLTSDSEGKQCYAGAQKEMWSLLQEEATDQSDFIKTILSEEYC
;
A
#
# COMPACT_ATOMS: atom_id res chain seq x y z
N MET A 1 25.95 -1.28 -10.87
CA MET A 1 25.50 -1.47 -12.28
C MET A 1 26.21 -2.62 -13.05
N LEU A 2 27.53 -2.84 -12.86
CA LEU A 2 28.29 -3.88 -13.60
C LEU A 2 27.72 -5.29 -13.43
N ASP A 3 27.35 -5.68 -12.21
CA ASP A 3 26.79 -7.01 -11.92
C ASP A 3 25.51 -7.32 -12.72
N ALA A 4 24.70 -6.30 -13.02
CA ALA A 4 23.50 -6.45 -13.83
C ALA A 4 23.82 -6.67 -15.32
N LEU A 5 24.95 -6.11 -15.79
CA LEU A 5 25.39 -6.21 -17.18
C LEU A 5 26.15 -7.52 -17.47
N MET A 6 26.85 -8.09 -16.47
CA MET A 6 27.71 -9.28 -16.62
C MET A 6 27.00 -10.50 -17.23
N ASN A 7 25.69 -10.65 -17.04
CA ASN A 7 24.92 -11.77 -17.59
C ASN A 7 24.58 -11.63 -19.09
N ASP A 8 24.78 -10.47 -19.70
CA ASP A 8 24.44 -10.19 -21.11
C ASP A 8 25.51 -9.34 -21.83
N ILE A 9 26.78 -9.47 -21.40
CA ILE A 9 27.91 -8.73 -21.98
C ILE A 9 28.09 -9.13 -23.45
N ASN A 10 28.03 -8.12 -24.31
CA ASN A 10 28.40 -8.20 -25.70
C ASN A 10 29.26 -6.99 -26.08
N TRP A 11 29.82 -6.99 -27.30
CA TRP A 11 30.70 -5.93 -27.79
C TRP A 11 30.07 -4.53 -27.69
N LYS A 12 28.77 -4.41 -27.99
CA LYS A 12 28.06 -3.12 -27.91
C LYS A 12 27.92 -2.65 -26.46
N THR A 13 27.68 -3.57 -25.53
CA THR A 13 27.67 -3.27 -24.09
C THR A 13 29.04 -2.77 -23.63
N MET A 14 30.13 -3.40 -24.09
CA MET A 14 31.50 -3.01 -23.70
C MET A 14 31.88 -1.62 -24.20
N VAL A 15 31.58 -1.29 -25.45
CA VAL A 15 31.88 0.04 -26.03
C VAL A 15 31.09 1.14 -25.34
N LYS A 16 29.87 0.85 -24.90
CA LYS A 16 28.99 1.83 -24.23
C LYS A 16 29.18 1.91 -22.73
N LEU A 17 29.96 0.97 -22.16
CA LEU A 17 29.99 0.73 -20.73
C LEU A 17 30.27 2.02 -19.97
N ALA A 18 31.36 2.71 -20.32
CA ALA A 18 31.78 3.96 -19.67
C ALA A 18 30.63 5.00 -19.65
N GLY A 19 30.06 5.31 -20.82
CA GLY A 19 28.93 6.24 -20.93
C GLY A 19 27.67 5.81 -20.15
N ASP A 20 27.37 4.51 -20.12
CA ASP A 20 26.25 3.97 -19.35
C ASP A 20 26.50 4.10 -17.82
N ILE A 21 27.75 3.92 -17.36
CA ILE A 21 28.14 4.15 -15.95
C ILE A 21 27.89 5.60 -15.56
N ILE A 22 28.31 6.55 -16.41
CA ILE A 22 28.21 7.97 -16.09
C ILE A 22 26.76 8.45 -16.09
N SER A 23 25.95 7.99 -17.05
CA SER A 23 24.53 8.28 -17.03
C SER A 23 23.86 7.70 -15.78
N SER A 24 24.24 6.49 -15.37
CA SER A 24 23.72 5.86 -14.15
C SER A 24 24.18 6.59 -12.89
N PHE A 25 25.40 7.13 -12.88
CA PHE A 25 25.96 7.89 -11.77
C PHE A 25 25.20 9.20 -11.54
N VAL A 26 24.93 9.96 -12.60
CA VAL A 26 24.13 11.20 -12.50
C VAL A 26 22.71 10.89 -11.99
N ASP A 27 22.06 9.86 -12.54
CA ASP A 27 20.74 9.41 -12.07
C ASP A 27 20.78 8.97 -10.58
N ALA A 28 21.87 8.31 -10.17
CA ALA A 28 22.05 7.84 -8.79
C ALA A 28 22.31 8.99 -7.82
N LEU A 29 23.02 10.05 -8.22
CA LEU A 29 23.18 11.27 -7.40
C LEU A 29 21.85 11.96 -7.15
N ASP A 30 21.06 12.23 -8.20
CA ASP A 30 19.72 12.83 -8.04
C ASP A 30 18.84 11.95 -7.13
N SER A 31 18.90 10.63 -7.30
CA SER A 31 18.12 9.68 -6.50
C SER A 31 18.59 9.57 -5.05
N ARG A 32 19.91 9.70 -4.81
CA ARG A 32 20.51 9.78 -3.47
C ARG A 32 19.99 11.02 -2.76
N ASP A 33 20.04 12.18 -3.40
CA ASP A 33 19.62 13.44 -2.79
C ASP A 33 18.12 13.44 -2.46
N ASP A 34 17.28 12.95 -3.37
CA ASP A 34 15.85 12.73 -3.11
C ASP A 34 15.62 11.81 -1.90
N ALA A 35 16.35 10.69 -1.82
CA ALA A 35 16.22 9.71 -0.75
C ALA A 35 16.75 10.24 0.59
N CYS A 36 17.84 11.00 0.60
CA CYS A 36 18.36 11.71 1.77
C CYS A 36 17.33 12.70 2.29
N LEU A 37 16.77 13.56 1.42
CA LEU A 37 15.75 14.53 1.81
C LEU A 37 14.48 13.87 2.35
N GLU A 38 14.05 12.74 1.79
CA GLU A 38 12.92 11.96 2.29
C GLU A 38 13.23 11.37 3.68
N PHE A 39 14.40 10.76 3.83
CA PHE A 39 14.84 10.16 5.08
C PHE A 39 15.02 11.22 6.17
N ASP A 40 15.69 12.34 5.90
CA ASP A 40 15.94 13.41 6.88
C ASP A 40 14.62 14.02 7.39
N LYS A 41 13.62 14.18 6.51
CA LYS A 41 12.28 14.61 6.93
C LYS A 41 11.66 13.62 7.90
N LEU A 42 11.72 12.32 7.59
CA LEU A 42 11.20 11.27 8.47
C LEU A 42 12.00 11.20 9.78
N ASP A 43 13.32 11.25 9.71
CA ASP A 43 14.22 11.15 10.85
C ASP A 43 14.07 12.34 11.82
N SER A 44 13.86 13.55 11.30
CA SER A 44 13.61 14.76 12.10
C SER A 44 12.34 14.69 12.94
N THR A 45 11.41 13.79 12.59
CA THR A 45 10.16 13.58 13.33
C THR A 45 10.28 12.49 14.41
N CYS A 46 11.40 11.76 14.47
CA CYS A 46 11.61 10.66 15.40
C CYS A 46 12.41 11.10 16.64
N SER A 47 12.03 10.61 17.82
CA SER A 47 12.82 10.83 19.04
C SER A 47 14.18 10.11 18.95
N GLU A 48 15.17 10.58 19.71
CA GLU A 48 16.48 9.91 19.78
C GLU A 48 16.38 8.47 20.30
N GLU A 49 15.46 8.21 21.24
CA GLU A 49 15.25 6.88 21.82
C GLU A 49 14.72 5.88 20.78
N LEU A 50 13.76 6.28 19.95
CA LEU A 50 13.21 5.43 18.88
C LEU A 50 14.25 5.16 17.79
N ARG A 51 15.03 6.17 17.41
CA ARG A 51 16.13 6.01 16.43
C ARG A 51 17.15 4.97 16.91
N ALA A 52 17.57 5.06 18.17
CA ALA A 52 18.50 4.10 18.75
C ALA A 52 17.92 2.67 18.79
N LYS A 53 16.64 2.53 19.15
CA LYS A 53 15.93 1.24 19.16
C LYS A 53 15.90 0.59 17.77
N TRP A 54 15.50 1.33 16.75
CA TRP A 54 15.35 0.81 15.39
C TRP A 54 16.70 0.46 14.75
N LEU A 55 17.74 1.26 14.98
CA LEU A 55 19.11 0.94 14.54
C LEU A 55 19.61 -0.38 15.15
N ALA A 56 19.37 -0.60 16.44
CA ALA A 56 19.77 -1.85 17.10
C ALA A 56 19.00 -3.07 16.54
N GLN A 57 17.71 -2.90 16.21
CA GLN A 57 16.90 -3.96 15.59
C GLN A 57 17.39 -4.27 14.17
N GLU A 58 17.74 -3.26 13.39
CA GLU A 58 18.35 -3.40 12.06
C GLU A 58 19.67 -4.18 12.13
N GLU A 59 20.60 -3.76 12.99
CA GLU A 59 21.91 -4.41 13.14
C GLU A 59 21.76 -5.89 13.54
N LYS A 60 20.84 -6.18 14.46
CA LYS A 60 20.50 -7.55 14.87
C LYS A 60 19.91 -8.38 13.73
N ALA A 61 19.09 -7.79 12.86
CA ALA A 61 18.55 -8.48 11.70
C ALA A 61 19.65 -8.78 10.67
N HIS A 62 20.52 -7.81 10.38
CA HIS A 62 21.62 -7.96 9.44
C HIS A 62 22.66 -8.99 9.88
N THR A 63 22.96 -9.09 11.17
CA THR A 63 23.87 -10.11 11.72
C THR A 63 23.29 -11.52 11.61
N ASN A 64 21.98 -11.67 11.86
CA ASN A 64 21.31 -12.98 11.84
C ASN A 64 20.86 -13.45 10.45
N ARG A 65 20.86 -12.57 9.42
CA ARG A 65 20.32 -12.84 8.08
C ARG A 65 20.88 -14.08 7.38
N LEU A 66 22.13 -14.47 7.68
CA LEU A 66 22.78 -15.64 7.10
C LEU A 66 22.33 -16.96 7.73
N GLN A 67 21.82 -16.92 8.96
CA GLN A 67 21.37 -18.08 9.72
C GLN A 67 19.84 -18.23 9.70
N ASP A 68 19.11 -17.11 9.74
CA ASP A 68 17.65 -17.09 9.68
C ASP A 68 17.15 -15.99 8.73
N VAL A 69 16.56 -16.42 7.62
CA VAL A 69 15.98 -15.52 6.61
C VAL A 69 14.82 -14.70 7.19
N LYS A 70 14.11 -15.23 8.21
CA LYS A 70 13.01 -14.50 8.88
C LYS A 70 13.48 -13.34 9.72
N SER A 71 14.78 -13.24 10.03
CA SER A 71 15.33 -12.07 10.71
C SER A 71 15.14 -10.77 9.89
N MET A 72 14.95 -10.88 8.58
CA MET A 72 14.64 -9.74 7.70
C MET A 72 13.15 -9.33 7.74
N ASP A 73 12.29 -10.02 8.49
CA ASP A 73 10.87 -9.67 8.61
C ASP A 73 10.66 -8.36 9.38
N ILE A 74 11.69 -7.75 9.96
CA ILE A 74 11.66 -6.38 10.50
C ILE A 74 11.27 -5.32 9.44
N TYR A 75 11.42 -5.66 8.15
CA TYR A 75 10.99 -4.83 7.03
C TYR A 75 9.56 -5.14 6.58
N SER A 76 8.85 -6.04 7.27
CA SER A 76 7.50 -6.54 6.99
C SER A 76 6.59 -6.30 8.19
N SER A 77 5.29 -6.11 7.96
CA SER A 77 4.33 -5.76 9.03
C SER A 77 3.88 -6.97 9.85
N ALA A 78 4.08 -6.97 11.17
CA ALA A 78 3.53 -7.94 12.13
C ALA A 78 2.32 -7.32 12.87
N LEU A 79 1.20 -7.13 12.16
CA LEU A 79 0.08 -6.30 12.63
C LEU A 79 -0.76 -6.95 13.75
N GLU A 80 -0.94 -6.26 14.89
CA GLU A 80 -2.22 -6.23 15.63
C GLU A 80 -3.13 -5.15 15.02
N GLN A 81 -4.41 -5.48 14.78
CA GLN A 81 -5.33 -4.65 13.99
C GLN A 81 -6.14 -3.72 14.90
N ALA A 82 -6.42 -2.48 14.47
CA ALA A 82 -7.43 -1.64 15.13
C ALA A 82 -8.73 -2.44 15.30
N PRO A 83 -9.45 -2.29 16.43
CA PRO A 83 -10.48 -3.26 16.78
C PRO A 83 -11.54 -3.33 15.70
N ALA A 84 -11.69 -4.55 15.17
CA ALA A 84 -12.66 -4.88 14.14
C ALA A 84 -14.08 -4.73 14.70
N LEU A 85 -15.08 -4.65 13.83
CA LEU A 85 -16.48 -4.64 14.27
C LEU A 85 -16.79 -5.80 15.22
N ILE A 86 -16.22 -6.98 14.94
CA ILE A 86 -16.40 -8.20 15.75
C ILE A 86 -15.83 -8.02 17.16
N GLU A 87 -14.68 -7.37 17.30
CA GLU A 87 -14.05 -7.16 18.62
C GLU A 87 -14.84 -6.14 19.45
N ILE A 88 -15.32 -5.07 18.80
CA ILE A 88 -16.20 -4.09 19.45
C ILE A 88 -17.55 -4.73 19.80
N GLU A 89 -18.10 -5.58 18.93
CA GLU A 89 -19.33 -6.33 19.19
C GLU A 89 -19.18 -7.22 20.42
N VAL A 90 -18.08 -7.96 20.56
CA VAL A 90 -17.80 -8.77 21.76
C VAL A 90 -17.76 -7.90 23.02
N GLN A 91 -17.00 -6.79 22.97
CA GLN A 91 -16.90 -5.87 24.11
C GLN A 91 -18.25 -5.26 24.51
N GLN A 92 -19.12 -4.95 23.54
CA GLN A 92 -20.44 -4.39 23.80
C GLN A 92 -21.43 -5.45 24.31
N MET A 93 -21.37 -6.68 23.78
CA MET A 93 -22.18 -7.79 24.28
C MET A 93 -21.81 -8.17 25.73
N ASP A 94 -20.53 -8.13 26.09
CA ASP A 94 -20.07 -8.39 27.46
C ASP A 94 -20.58 -7.31 28.43
N LYS A 95 -20.53 -6.02 28.03
CA LYS A 95 -21.12 -4.91 28.82
C LYS A 95 -22.65 -5.07 28.99
N GLU A 96 -23.36 -5.47 27.93
CA GLU A 96 -24.81 -5.71 28.00
C GLU A 96 -25.20 -6.83 28.97
N LEU A 97 -24.38 -7.87 29.06
CA LEU A 97 -24.57 -8.98 30.01
C LEU A 97 -24.43 -8.50 31.46
N GLU A 98 -23.53 -7.57 31.74
CA GLU A 98 -23.36 -6.96 33.07
C GLU A 98 -24.48 -6.00 33.43
N GLU A 99 -24.96 -5.21 32.46
CA GLU A 99 -26.01 -4.19 32.65
C GLU A 99 -27.44 -4.76 32.60
N GLY A 100 -27.62 -5.98 32.06
CA GLY A 100 -28.92 -6.66 31.97
C GLY A 100 -29.78 -6.26 30.76
N ASN A 101 -29.25 -5.45 29.84
CA ASN A 101 -29.93 -4.97 28.62
C ASN A 101 -29.46 -5.75 27.37
N VAL A 102 -29.64 -7.08 27.40
CA VAL A 102 -29.12 -7.99 26.37
C VAL A 102 -29.88 -7.85 25.05
N GLY A 103 -29.14 -7.79 23.94
CA GLY A 103 -29.68 -7.91 22.58
C GLY A 103 -29.70 -6.61 21.79
N LEU A 104 -29.33 -5.49 22.41
CA LEU A 104 -29.21 -4.19 21.76
C LEU A 104 -28.09 -4.19 20.71
N THR A 105 -26.92 -4.73 21.04
CA THR A 105 -25.76 -4.82 20.15
C THR A 105 -26.07 -5.71 18.96
N THR A 106 -26.68 -6.88 19.20
CA THR A 106 -27.09 -7.79 18.12
C THR A 106 -28.11 -7.13 17.18
N TRP A 107 -29.05 -6.33 17.72
CA TRP A 107 -30.00 -5.57 16.93
C TRP A 107 -29.30 -4.51 16.06
N LEU A 108 -28.37 -3.74 16.63
CA LEU A 108 -27.59 -2.73 15.91
C LEU A 108 -26.71 -3.35 14.82
N VAL A 109 -25.97 -4.41 15.13
CA VAL A 109 -25.12 -5.13 14.17
C VAL A 109 -25.97 -5.71 13.03
N THR A 110 -27.13 -6.29 13.34
CA THR A 110 -28.07 -6.78 12.31
C THR A 110 -28.52 -5.64 11.39
N GLY A 111 -28.81 -4.46 11.94
CA GLY A 111 -29.14 -3.27 11.15
C GLY A 111 -27.99 -2.80 10.25
N ILE A 112 -26.75 -2.80 10.77
CA ILE A 112 -25.55 -2.48 9.99
C ILE A 112 -25.40 -3.47 8.83
N GLU A 113 -25.51 -4.78 9.09
CA GLU A 113 -25.44 -5.81 8.05
C GLU A 113 -26.50 -5.63 6.96
N ILE A 114 -27.72 -5.23 7.32
CA ILE A 114 -28.80 -4.93 6.37
C ILE A 114 -28.40 -3.78 5.47
N GLN A 115 -27.85 -2.69 6.03
CA GLN A 115 -27.35 -1.56 5.21
C GLN A 115 -26.22 -2.00 4.27
N GLN A 116 -25.27 -2.81 4.75
CA GLN A 116 -24.20 -3.35 3.89
C GLN A 116 -24.77 -4.18 2.74
N GLN A 117 -25.79 -5.01 3.01
CA GLN A 117 -26.49 -5.80 2.00
C GLN A 117 -27.25 -4.92 1.00
N GLN A 118 -27.93 -3.85 1.46
CA GLN A 118 -28.58 -2.88 0.57
C GLN A 118 -27.58 -2.22 -0.38
N ILE A 119 -26.40 -1.80 0.12
CA ILE A 119 -25.33 -1.22 -0.71
C ILE A 119 -24.83 -2.24 -1.75
N ARG A 120 -24.61 -3.50 -1.35
CA ARG A 120 -24.18 -4.59 -2.28
C ARG A 120 -25.22 -4.85 -3.35
N LEU A 121 -26.49 -4.94 -2.95
CA LEU A 121 -27.62 -5.19 -3.85
C LEU A 121 -27.76 -4.06 -4.88
N LYS A 122 -27.70 -2.80 -4.43
CA LYS A 122 -27.75 -1.61 -5.30
C LYS A 122 -26.58 -1.60 -6.30
N ALA A 123 -25.37 -1.96 -5.86
CA ALA A 123 -24.22 -2.09 -6.74
C ALA A 123 -24.41 -3.20 -7.79
N ALA A 124 -24.95 -4.36 -7.39
CA ALA A 124 -25.21 -5.49 -8.28
C ALA A 124 -26.28 -5.16 -9.35
N GLN A 125 -27.36 -4.47 -8.96
CA GLN A 125 -28.40 -4.02 -9.89
C GLN A 125 -27.86 -2.99 -10.90
N GLN A 126 -27.08 -2.02 -10.45
CA GLN A 126 -26.46 -1.03 -11.34
C GLN A 126 -25.49 -1.67 -12.33
N LYS A 127 -24.76 -2.71 -11.90
CA LYS A 127 -23.85 -3.47 -12.75
C LYS A 127 -24.59 -4.26 -13.83
N HIS A 128 -25.76 -4.81 -13.51
CA HIS A 128 -26.54 -5.66 -14.39
C HIS A 128 -27.88 -5.01 -14.77
N ARG A 129 -27.83 -3.92 -15.57
CA ARG A 129 -29.03 -3.18 -16.01
C ARG A 129 -30.01 -4.04 -16.82
N SER A 130 -29.50 -5.05 -17.52
CA SER A 130 -30.28 -6.10 -18.18
C SER A 130 -29.72 -7.46 -17.73
N PRO A 131 -30.17 -7.98 -16.56
CA PRO A 131 -29.60 -9.19 -15.99
C PRO A 131 -29.99 -10.41 -16.81
N THR A 132 -29.09 -11.39 -16.87
CA THR A 132 -29.42 -12.73 -17.37
C THR A 132 -30.36 -13.44 -16.38
N PRO A 133 -31.12 -14.48 -16.79
CA PRO A 133 -32.01 -15.21 -15.86
C PRO A 133 -31.28 -15.74 -14.62
N LYS A 134 -30.02 -16.16 -14.77
CA LYS A 134 -29.18 -16.59 -13.63
C LYS A 134 -28.88 -15.45 -12.66
N GLN A 135 -28.51 -14.28 -13.18
CA GLN A 135 -28.24 -13.09 -12.36
C GLN A 135 -29.53 -12.56 -11.72
N GLU A 136 -30.67 -12.68 -12.41
CA GLU A 136 -31.97 -12.30 -11.87
C GLU A 136 -32.37 -13.19 -10.69
N VAL A 137 -32.14 -14.50 -10.77
CA VAL A 137 -32.31 -15.42 -9.63
C VAL A 137 -31.38 -15.04 -8.48
N GLU A 138 -30.11 -14.72 -8.75
CA GLU A 138 -29.16 -14.29 -7.71
C GLU A 138 -29.62 -12.99 -7.02
N LEU A 139 -30.06 -11.99 -7.79
CA LEU A 139 -30.62 -10.76 -7.25
C LEU A 139 -31.88 -11.03 -6.41
N SER A 140 -32.81 -11.85 -6.91
CA SER A 140 -34.03 -12.20 -6.17
C SER A 140 -33.74 -12.92 -4.85
N ARG A 141 -32.76 -13.81 -4.81
CA ARG A 141 -32.31 -14.46 -3.56
C ARG A 141 -31.71 -13.45 -2.58
N MET A 142 -30.94 -12.47 -3.06
CA MET A 142 -30.42 -11.41 -2.20
C MET A 142 -31.55 -10.55 -1.63
N LYS A 143 -32.59 -10.25 -2.42
CA LYS A 143 -33.78 -9.53 -1.96
C LYS A 143 -34.51 -10.29 -0.86
N GLU A 144 -34.79 -11.56 -1.09
CA GLU A 144 -35.53 -12.41 -0.15
C GLU A 144 -34.82 -12.49 1.21
N LYS A 145 -33.49 -12.70 1.21
CA LYS A 145 -32.67 -12.66 2.43
C LYS A 145 -32.72 -11.32 3.14
N LEU A 146 -32.74 -10.22 2.39
CA LEU A 146 -32.82 -8.88 2.96
C LEU A 146 -34.18 -8.65 3.64
N VAL A 147 -35.28 -9.09 3.02
CA VAL A 147 -36.63 -9.01 3.61
C VAL A 147 -36.68 -9.80 4.91
N GLN A 148 -36.23 -11.06 4.90
CA GLN A 148 -36.20 -11.90 6.11
C GLN A 148 -35.37 -11.28 7.25
N LYS A 149 -34.24 -10.65 6.93
CA LYS A 149 -33.42 -9.94 7.92
C LYS A 149 -34.12 -8.69 8.45
N LEU A 150 -34.79 -7.93 7.58
CA LEU A 150 -35.54 -6.74 7.97
C LEU A 150 -36.71 -7.11 8.89
N ASP A 151 -37.48 -8.14 8.56
CA ASP A 151 -38.59 -8.62 9.40
C ASP A 151 -38.08 -9.03 10.78
N LYS A 152 -36.94 -9.76 10.83
CA LYS A 152 -36.29 -10.11 12.10
C LYS A 152 -35.86 -8.88 12.88
N LEU A 153 -35.28 -7.89 12.22
CA LEU A 153 -34.85 -6.63 12.84
C LEU A 153 -36.04 -5.89 13.45
N MET A 154 -37.16 -5.79 12.73
CA MET A 154 -38.38 -5.14 13.19
C MET A 154 -39.00 -5.88 14.39
N SER A 155 -39.09 -7.22 14.35
CA SER A 155 -39.57 -8.00 15.50
C SER A 155 -38.68 -7.83 16.74
N SER A 156 -37.35 -7.75 16.56
CA SER A 156 -36.44 -7.45 17.67
C SER A 156 -36.58 -6.01 18.17
N ALA A 157 -36.83 -5.04 17.29
CA ALA A 157 -37.07 -3.65 17.66
C ALA A 157 -38.33 -3.50 18.52
N GLU A 158 -39.43 -4.17 18.17
CA GLU A 158 -40.68 -4.16 18.96
C GLU A 158 -40.48 -4.72 20.39
N GLN A 159 -39.63 -5.75 20.53
CA GLN A 159 -39.32 -6.35 21.82
C GLN A 159 -38.43 -5.45 22.69
N LEU A 160 -37.44 -4.80 22.08
CA LEU A 160 -36.46 -3.94 22.78
C LEU A 160 -37.03 -2.55 23.10
N PHE A 161 -37.91 -2.03 22.25
CA PHE A 161 -38.47 -0.67 22.35
C PHE A 161 -40.01 -0.68 22.24
N PRO A 162 -40.74 -1.35 23.14
CA PRO A 162 -42.19 -1.54 23.04
C PRO A 162 -43.00 -0.24 23.14
N ALA A 163 -42.40 0.84 23.65
CA ALA A 163 -43.04 2.14 23.78
C ALA A 163 -42.81 3.06 22.55
N LEU A 164 -42.11 2.58 21.52
CA LEU A 164 -41.76 3.35 20.34
C LEU A 164 -42.42 2.73 19.10
N ASP A 165 -43.17 3.54 18.37
CA ASP A 165 -43.64 3.17 17.03
C ASP A 165 -42.61 3.60 16.00
N PHE A 166 -41.97 2.62 15.33
CA PHE A 166 -40.95 2.89 14.32
C PHE A 166 -41.50 3.40 12.99
N ASP A 167 -42.80 3.25 12.74
CA ASP A 167 -43.48 3.74 11.53
C ASP A 167 -43.79 5.24 11.63
N GLU A 168 -43.94 5.79 12.84
CA GLU A 168 -44.17 7.22 13.09
C GLU A 168 -42.87 8.06 13.06
N LEU A 169 -41.70 7.41 13.02
CA LEU A 169 -40.41 8.10 13.04
C LEU A 169 -40.04 8.75 11.70
N GLU A 170 -39.45 9.94 11.76
CA GLU A 170 -38.90 10.60 10.57
C GLU A 170 -37.49 10.09 10.24
N TYR A 171 -37.36 9.44 9.09
CA TYR A 171 -36.07 9.00 8.55
C TYR A 171 -35.43 10.05 7.64
N ARG A 172 -34.08 10.10 7.65
CA ARG A 172 -33.28 11.02 6.81
C ARG A 172 -33.40 10.74 5.32
N GLU A 173 -33.55 9.47 4.95
CA GLU A 173 -33.75 9.03 3.57
C GLU A 173 -35.21 8.59 3.40
N ALA A 174 -35.89 9.16 2.41
CA ALA A 174 -37.29 8.84 2.14
C ALA A 174 -37.40 7.41 1.58
N ALA A 175 -38.37 6.66 2.09
CA ALA A 175 -38.74 5.37 1.51
C ALA A 175 -39.17 5.56 0.06
N VAL A 176 -38.47 4.92 -0.88
CA VAL A 176 -38.86 4.91 -2.28
C VAL A 176 -39.92 3.82 -2.46
N PHE A 177 -41.11 4.21 -2.92
CA PHE A 177 -42.25 3.31 -3.12
C PHE A 177 -41.85 2.16 -4.09
N ASP A 178 -42.18 0.92 -3.71
CA ASP A 178 -41.82 -0.36 -4.39
C ASP A 178 -40.42 -0.94 -4.09
N ALA A 179 -39.71 -0.46 -3.05
CA ALA A 179 -38.33 -0.86 -2.75
C ALA A 179 -38.06 -1.18 -1.26
N ILE A 180 -38.37 -2.40 -0.80
CA ILE A 180 -37.83 -2.98 0.46
C ILE A 180 -36.29 -2.82 0.52
N MET A 181 -35.65 -2.76 -0.65
CA MET A 181 -34.22 -2.55 -0.87
C MET A 181 -33.67 -1.17 -0.49
N GLN A 182 -34.53 -0.17 -0.39
CA GLN A 182 -34.18 1.22 -0.07
C GLN A 182 -35.01 1.71 1.10
N SER A 183 -35.68 0.80 1.82
CA SER A 183 -36.33 1.13 3.07
C SER A 183 -35.26 1.61 4.05
N PRO A 184 -35.47 2.74 4.73
CA PRO A 184 -34.59 3.16 5.79
C PRO A 184 -34.55 2.05 6.86
N VAL A 185 -33.35 1.71 7.29
CA VAL A 185 -33.16 0.77 8.40
C VAL A 185 -33.35 1.54 9.70
N PRO A 186 -34.12 1.02 10.68
CA PRO A 186 -34.46 1.70 11.93
C PRO A 186 -33.28 1.82 12.91
N LEU A 187 -32.19 2.44 12.46
CA LEU A 187 -31.02 2.73 13.28
C LEU A 187 -31.03 4.20 13.73
N PRO A 188 -30.54 4.51 14.95
CA PRO A 188 -30.41 5.88 15.42
C PRO A 188 -29.74 6.83 14.42
N SER A 189 -28.68 6.39 13.73
CA SER A 189 -27.97 7.21 12.72
C SER A 189 -28.81 7.59 11.49
N GLN A 190 -29.95 6.93 11.26
CA GLN A 190 -30.85 7.19 10.13
C GLN A 190 -32.03 8.10 10.50
N LEU A 191 -32.27 8.34 11.78
CA LEU A 191 -33.35 9.20 12.24
C LEU A 191 -33.01 10.68 12.07
N LYS A 192 -34.03 11.48 11.74
CA LYS A 192 -33.94 12.91 11.55
C LYS A 192 -34.48 13.62 12.81
N GLY A 193 -33.81 14.70 13.21
CA GLY A 193 -34.23 15.49 14.38
C GLY A 193 -33.67 14.94 15.70
N GLU A 194 -34.35 15.25 16.80
CA GLU A 194 -33.95 14.79 18.13
C GLU A 194 -34.28 13.31 18.34
N LEU A 195 -33.29 12.56 18.84
CA LEU A 195 -33.46 11.14 19.11
C LEU A 195 -34.40 10.91 20.31
N PRO A 196 -35.40 10.00 20.20
CA PRO A 196 -36.21 9.58 21.33
C PRO A 196 -35.33 9.13 22.51
N PRO A 197 -35.71 9.41 23.77
CA PRO A 197 -34.93 9.02 24.94
C PRO A 197 -34.56 7.54 24.97
N ALA A 198 -35.46 6.67 24.52
CA ALA A 198 -35.27 5.22 24.43
C ALA A 198 -34.11 4.81 23.50
N LEU A 199 -33.81 5.60 22.47
CA LEU A 199 -32.76 5.30 21.48
C LEU A 199 -31.41 5.96 21.79
N LYS A 200 -31.29 6.72 22.89
CA LYS A 200 -30.02 7.40 23.23
C LYS A 200 -28.90 6.44 23.58
N GLN A 201 -29.20 5.38 24.35
CA GLN A 201 -28.23 4.31 24.64
C GLN A 201 -27.83 3.59 23.34
N ALA A 202 -28.82 3.25 22.51
CA ALA A 202 -28.60 2.64 21.20
C ALA A 202 -27.70 3.49 20.30
N ALA A 203 -27.85 4.81 20.32
CA ALA A 203 -27.02 5.72 19.54
C ALA A 203 -25.55 5.74 19.98
N ALA A 204 -25.29 5.65 21.29
CA ALA A 204 -23.93 5.57 21.83
C ALA A 204 -23.24 4.26 21.44
N VAL A 205 -23.94 3.13 21.58
CA VAL A 205 -23.43 1.82 21.15
C VAL A 205 -23.26 1.76 19.63
N GLU A 206 -24.20 2.33 18.86
CA GLU A 206 -24.07 2.39 17.39
C GLU A 206 -22.81 3.17 16.98
N LEU A 207 -22.49 4.27 17.68
CA LEU A 207 -21.30 5.06 17.38
C LEU A 207 -20.02 4.22 17.45
N GLU A 208 -19.85 3.42 18.51
CA GLU A 208 -18.70 2.52 18.65
C GLU A 208 -18.68 1.44 17.58
N LEU A 209 -19.83 0.82 17.27
CA LEU A 209 -19.92 -0.18 16.20
C LEU A 209 -19.60 0.42 14.83
N ARG A 210 -19.97 1.69 14.57
CA ARG A 210 -19.62 2.37 13.31
C ARG A 210 -18.13 2.67 13.17
N ILE A 211 -17.41 2.86 14.29
CA ILE A 211 -15.94 2.94 14.30
C ILE A 211 -15.36 1.60 13.83
N GLY A 212 -15.85 0.48 14.38
CA GLY A 212 -15.46 -0.87 13.95
C GLY A 212 -15.75 -1.13 12.47
N GLU A 213 -16.96 -0.78 12.00
CA GLU A 213 -17.32 -0.90 10.57
C GLU A 213 -16.40 -0.05 9.67
N ALA A 214 -16.06 1.17 10.09
CA ALA A 214 -15.15 2.03 9.36
C ALA A 214 -13.72 1.43 9.30
N ASN A 215 -13.24 0.86 10.40
CA ASN A 215 -11.94 0.17 10.48
C ASN A 215 -11.88 -1.03 9.54
N ASP A 216 -12.90 -1.89 9.57
CA ASP A 216 -13.01 -3.07 8.70
C ASP A 216 -13.02 -2.67 7.22
N ALA A 217 -13.79 -1.64 6.87
CA ALA A 217 -13.85 -1.15 5.50
C ALA A 217 -12.51 -0.56 5.04
N LEU A 218 -11.80 0.19 5.89
CA LEU A 218 -10.46 0.68 5.60
C LEU A 218 -9.46 -0.46 5.44
N GLN A 219 -9.53 -1.48 6.28
CA GLN A 219 -8.68 -2.66 6.16
C GLN A 219 -8.95 -3.41 4.85
N GLY A 220 -10.23 -3.58 4.49
CA GLY A 220 -10.63 -4.09 3.18
C GLY A 220 -10.03 -3.29 2.02
N VAL A 221 -10.04 -1.95 2.09
CA VAL A 221 -9.38 -1.09 1.09
C VAL A 221 -7.87 -1.38 1.02
N ARG A 222 -7.17 -1.43 2.16
CA ARG A 222 -5.72 -1.72 2.20
C ARG A 222 -5.40 -3.09 1.61
N THR A 223 -6.16 -4.12 1.99
CA THR A 223 -6.00 -5.50 1.47
C THR A 223 -6.19 -5.54 -0.04
N GLN A 224 -7.22 -4.89 -0.60
CA GLN A 224 -7.45 -4.89 -2.04
C GLN A 224 -6.37 -4.12 -2.81
N ILE A 225 -5.86 -3.00 -2.27
CA ILE A 225 -4.72 -2.27 -2.84
C ILE A 225 -3.49 -3.18 -2.88
N GLY A 226 -3.17 -3.85 -1.77
CA GLY A 226 -2.04 -4.79 -1.69
C GLY A 226 -2.19 -5.99 -2.65
N TYR A 227 -3.37 -6.59 -2.72
CA TYR A 227 -3.66 -7.73 -3.60
C TYR A 227 -3.51 -7.38 -5.09
N LYS A 228 -3.93 -6.17 -5.50
CA LYS A 228 -3.69 -5.68 -6.87
C LYS A 228 -2.22 -5.56 -7.19
N SER A 229 -1.44 -4.96 -6.28
CA SER A 229 0.01 -4.85 -6.45
C SER A 229 0.64 -6.23 -6.60
N TYR A 230 0.23 -7.20 -5.78
CA TYR A 230 0.66 -8.60 -5.89
C TYR A 230 0.32 -9.23 -7.25
N ILE A 231 -0.92 -9.12 -7.73
CA ILE A 231 -1.34 -9.67 -9.04
C ILE A 231 -0.52 -9.05 -10.16
N PHE A 232 -0.31 -7.73 -10.12
CA PHE A 232 0.48 -7.03 -11.13
C PHE A 232 1.91 -7.58 -11.19
N CYS A 233 2.56 -7.73 -10.03
CA CYS A 233 3.88 -8.32 -9.91
C CYS A 233 3.95 -9.78 -10.38
N LYS A 234 3.13 -10.66 -9.79
CA LYS A 234 3.29 -12.12 -9.91
C LYS A 234 2.56 -12.74 -11.10
N GLN A 235 1.46 -12.13 -11.55
CA GLN A 235 0.64 -12.69 -12.62
C GLN A 235 0.86 -11.92 -13.93
N ILE A 236 0.78 -10.59 -13.92
CA ILE A 236 0.81 -9.81 -15.16
C ILE A 236 2.22 -9.65 -15.73
N ARG A 237 3.20 -9.37 -14.88
CA ARG A 237 4.61 -9.21 -15.31
C ARG A 237 5.29 -10.55 -15.56
N THR A 238 5.12 -11.51 -14.66
CA THR A 238 5.81 -12.81 -14.74
C THR A 238 5.26 -13.74 -15.82
N TRP A 239 3.94 -13.74 -16.08
CA TRP A 239 3.37 -14.70 -17.02
C TRP A 239 3.61 -14.32 -18.49
N LYS A 240 4.25 -15.24 -19.22
CA LYS A 240 4.35 -15.20 -20.68
C LYS A 240 3.07 -15.81 -21.29
N GLY A 241 2.43 -15.10 -22.21
CA GLY A 241 1.26 -15.56 -22.98
C GLY A 241 -0.08 -14.91 -22.60
N LYS A 242 -0.93 -14.70 -23.62
CA LYS A 242 -2.17 -13.89 -23.55
C LYS A 242 -3.21 -14.42 -22.55
N LYS A 243 -3.51 -15.73 -22.59
CA LYS A 243 -4.57 -16.36 -21.76
C LYS A 243 -4.32 -16.23 -20.25
N ARG A 244 -3.05 -16.37 -19.82
CA ARG A 244 -2.67 -16.21 -18.41
C ARG A 244 -2.77 -14.74 -17.99
N ARG A 245 -2.24 -13.82 -18.80
CA ARG A 245 -2.38 -12.38 -18.54
C ARG A 245 -3.84 -11.93 -18.44
N THR A 246 -4.74 -12.43 -19.30
CA THR A 246 -6.17 -12.12 -19.22
C THR A 246 -6.76 -12.49 -17.86
N ARG A 247 -6.42 -13.66 -17.31
CA ARG A 247 -6.86 -14.05 -15.95
C ARG A 247 -6.32 -13.11 -14.87
N GLY A 248 -5.09 -12.62 -15.02
CA GLY A 248 -4.52 -11.61 -14.12
C GLY A 248 -5.31 -10.30 -14.16
N TYR A 249 -5.66 -9.83 -15.37
CA TYR A 249 -6.52 -8.65 -15.52
C TYR A 249 -7.95 -8.86 -14.99
N ASP A 250 -8.52 -10.06 -15.16
CA ASP A 250 -9.83 -10.40 -14.56
C ASP A 250 -9.77 -10.32 -13.02
N ASN A 251 -8.68 -10.78 -12.41
CA ASN A 251 -8.48 -10.69 -10.97
C ASN A 251 -8.31 -9.24 -10.49
N ILE A 252 -7.59 -8.40 -11.26
CA ILE A 252 -7.51 -6.95 -11.00
C ILE A 252 -8.89 -6.31 -11.07
N GLN A 253 -9.70 -6.69 -12.06
CA GLN A 253 -11.04 -6.16 -12.20
C GLN A 253 -11.93 -6.54 -11.01
N ARG A 254 -11.89 -7.78 -10.54
CA ARG A 254 -12.61 -8.20 -9.32
C ARG A 254 -12.14 -7.43 -8.09
N SER A 255 -10.84 -7.23 -7.95
CA SER A 255 -10.29 -6.44 -6.84
C SER A 255 -10.64 -4.95 -6.93
N ASN A 256 -10.74 -4.38 -8.14
CA ASN A 256 -11.28 -3.03 -8.35
C ASN A 256 -12.72 -2.92 -7.88
N GLU A 257 -13.56 -3.90 -8.22
CA GLU A 257 -14.95 -3.94 -7.81
C GLU A 257 -15.10 -4.03 -6.28
N GLU A 258 -14.30 -4.90 -5.64
CA GLU A 258 -14.30 -5.03 -4.18
C GLU A 258 -13.80 -3.75 -3.50
N LEU A 259 -12.73 -3.14 -4.01
CA LEU A 259 -12.23 -1.87 -3.48
C LEU A 259 -13.30 -0.75 -3.56
N VAL A 260 -14.03 -0.65 -4.67
CA VAL A 260 -15.14 0.30 -4.79
C VAL A 260 -16.25 -0.02 -3.78
N MET A 261 -16.53 -1.29 -3.54
CA MET A 261 -17.49 -1.73 -2.53
C MET A 261 -17.06 -1.30 -1.13
N GLN A 262 -15.82 -1.59 -0.73
CA GLN A 262 -15.28 -1.20 0.59
C GLN A 262 -15.30 0.31 0.80
N ARG A 263 -14.98 1.11 -0.23
CA ARG A 263 -15.12 2.57 -0.17
C ARG A 263 -16.56 3.02 0.08
N LYS A 264 -17.56 2.36 -0.53
CA LYS A 264 -18.98 2.68 -0.30
C LYS A 264 -19.40 2.35 1.14
N LEU A 265 -18.95 1.21 1.68
CA LEU A 265 -19.20 0.83 3.07
C LEU A 265 -18.58 1.84 4.04
N TYR A 266 -17.31 2.19 3.83
CA TYR A 266 -16.62 3.21 4.62
C TYR A 266 -17.35 4.56 4.57
N SER A 267 -17.77 5.00 3.38
CA SER A 267 -18.52 6.26 3.23
C SER A 267 -19.87 6.24 3.95
N ASN A 268 -20.53 5.07 4.03
CA ASN A 268 -21.77 4.92 4.79
C ASN A 268 -21.51 5.00 6.30
N ALA A 269 -20.49 4.29 6.79
CA ALA A 269 -20.08 4.35 8.19
C ALA A 269 -19.70 5.78 8.61
N LEU A 270 -18.92 6.50 7.79
CA LEU A 270 -18.57 7.89 8.03
C LEU A 270 -19.78 8.83 8.05
N LYS A 271 -20.78 8.58 7.18
CA LYS A 271 -22.06 9.33 7.20
C LYS A 271 -22.83 9.06 8.49
N ALA A 272 -22.87 7.81 8.95
CA ALA A 272 -23.52 7.43 10.20
C ALA A 272 -22.85 8.08 11.41
N LEU A 273 -21.51 8.08 11.49
CA LEU A 273 -20.75 8.78 12.53
C LEU A 273 -21.08 10.27 12.60
N LYS A 274 -21.17 10.95 11.45
CA LYS A 274 -21.58 12.36 11.37
C LYS A 274 -23.02 12.57 11.85
N ASN A 275 -23.94 11.67 11.49
CA ASN A 275 -25.35 11.77 11.88
C ASN A 275 -25.55 11.55 13.38
N LEU A 276 -24.74 10.69 14.01
CA LEU A 276 -24.76 10.41 15.45
C LEU A 276 -24.09 11.50 16.29
N GLY A 277 -23.47 12.51 15.65
CA GLY A 277 -22.78 13.60 16.34
C GLY A 277 -21.45 13.17 16.95
N ALA A 278 -20.70 12.28 16.28
CA ALA A 278 -19.36 11.90 16.73
C ALA A 278 -18.47 13.13 16.96
N GLY A 279 -17.64 13.06 18.01
CA GLY A 279 -16.76 14.16 18.41
C GLY A 279 -15.79 14.57 17.29
N GLU A 280 -15.32 15.82 17.36
CA GLU A 280 -14.41 16.40 16.36
C GLU A 280 -13.10 15.61 16.24
N GLU A 281 -12.64 14.97 17.32
CA GLU A 281 -11.47 14.08 17.34
C GLU A 281 -11.68 12.85 16.42
N ILE A 282 -12.82 12.18 16.54
CA ILE A 282 -13.18 11.01 15.73
C ILE A 282 -13.34 11.42 14.25
N LEU A 283 -13.99 12.55 13.98
CA LEU A 283 -14.18 13.05 12.62
C LEU A 283 -12.88 13.57 11.97
N SER A 284 -11.92 14.03 12.77
CA SER A 284 -10.57 14.39 12.30
C SER A 284 -9.75 13.16 11.93
N LYS A 285 -9.96 12.06 12.65
CA LYS A 285 -9.40 10.74 12.33
C LYS A 285 -10.01 10.23 11.03
N TYR A 286 -11.31 10.05 10.92
CA TYR A 286 -11.94 9.44 9.74
C TYR A 286 -12.25 10.45 8.62
N LYS A 287 -11.41 10.51 7.57
CA LYS A 287 -11.53 11.45 6.44
C LYS A 287 -12.22 10.82 5.22
N GLU A 288 -12.67 11.65 4.27
CA GLU A 288 -13.25 11.12 3.03
C GLU A 288 -12.16 10.50 2.12
N ILE A 289 -12.40 9.29 1.62
CA ILE A 289 -11.53 8.63 0.65
C ILE A 289 -11.79 9.20 -0.75
N LYS A 290 -10.79 9.85 -1.34
CA LYS A 290 -10.81 10.32 -2.73
C LYS A 290 -10.43 9.21 -3.70
N LYS A 291 -10.72 9.40 -4.98
CA LYS A 291 -10.35 8.43 -6.03
C LYS A 291 -8.83 8.28 -6.17
N ASP A 292 -8.09 9.37 -5.97
CA ASP A 292 -6.62 9.34 -6.05
C ASP A 292 -5.98 8.57 -4.90
N ASP A 293 -6.62 8.54 -3.73
CA ASP A 293 -6.17 7.77 -2.56
C ASP A 293 -6.22 6.25 -2.79
N LEU A 294 -7.03 5.81 -3.76
CA LEU A 294 -7.23 4.40 -4.11
C LEU A 294 -6.24 3.88 -5.16
N ARG A 295 -5.28 4.69 -5.58
CA ARG A 295 -4.25 4.26 -6.53
C ARG A 295 -3.43 3.14 -5.89
N THR A 296 -3.09 2.14 -6.70
CA THR A 296 -2.17 1.07 -6.29
C THR A 296 -0.85 1.70 -5.85
N ILE A 297 -0.32 1.29 -4.70
CA ILE A 297 1.03 1.66 -4.30
C ILE A 297 1.99 1.07 -5.32
N THR A 298 2.45 1.91 -6.24
CA THR A 298 3.39 1.55 -7.29
C THR A 298 4.70 1.04 -6.69
N ALA A 299 5.07 1.52 -5.49
CA ALA A 299 6.25 1.05 -4.75
C ALA A 299 6.21 -0.43 -4.34
N ILE A 300 5.02 -1.04 -4.20
CA ILE A 300 4.87 -2.49 -3.94
C ILE A 300 4.71 -3.25 -5.28
N ALA A 301 4.09 -2.62 -6.27
CA ALA A 301 3.86 -3.21 -7.59
C ALA A 301 5.09 -3.20 -8.52
N ASP A 302 6.08 -2.36 -8.22
CA ASP A 302 7.29 -2.14 -9.01
C ASP A 302 8.34 -1.37 -8.20
N SER A 303 9.09 -2.00 -7.30
CA SER A 303 10.04 -1.28 -6.42
C SER A 303 11.07 -0.40 -7.14
N ASN A 304 11.26 -0.63 -8.45
CA ASN A 304 12.24 0.06 -9.28
C ASN A 304 11.59 0.96 -10.36
N ALA A 305 10.29 1.27 -10.27
CA ALA A 305 9.66 2.19 -11.24
C ALA A 305 10.21 3.60 -11.08
N ARG A 306 10.68 4.22 -12.18
CA ARG A 306 11.05 5.65 -12.20
C ARG A 306 9.86 6.53 -11.77
N GLY A 307 10.10 7.53 -10.91
CA GLY A 307 9.10 8.51 -10.46
C GLY A 307 8.35 8.17 -9.16
N GLN A 308 8.82 7.20 -8.37
CA GLN A 308 8.22 6.86 -7.07
C GLN A 308 8.53 7.84 -5.95
N SER A 309 9.62 8.61 -6.05
CA SER A 309 10.02 9.62 -5.05
C SER A 309 8.98 10.74 -4.85
N ARG A 310 8.03 10.90 -5.78
CA ARG A 310 6.98 11.94 -5.74
C ARG A 310 5.60 11.47 -5.26
N SER A 311 5.39 10.19 -4.96
CA SER A 311 4.05 9.70 -4.58
C SER A 311 3.85 9.70 -3.06
N THR A 312 3.03 10.63 -2.55
CA THR A 312 2.57 10.62 -1.16
C THR A 312 1.54 9.52 -0.94
N LEU A 313 1.70 8.72 0.12
CA LEU A 313 0.70 7.73 0.53
C LEU A 313 -0.60 8.43 0.98
N ALA A 314 -1.75 7.80 0.73
CA ALA A 314 -3.04 8.31 1.18
C ALA A 314 -3.14 8.38 2.71
N TRP A 315 -3.97 9.30 3.23
CA TRP A 315 -4.11 9.56 4.67
C TRP A 315 -4.53 8.34 5.51
N PHE A 316 -5.23 7.36 4.93
CA PHE A 316 -5.62 6.14 5.66
C PHE A 316 -4.45 5.16 5.83
N TRP A 317 -3.30 5.42 5.20
CA TRP A 317 -2.03 4.78 5.55
C TRP A 317 -1.37 5.45 6.77
N SER A 318 -1.80 6.67 7.14
CA SER A 318 -1.27 7.50 8.22
C SER A 318 -2.34 7.86 9.26
N LEU A 319 -3.34 7.01 9.47
CA LEU A 319 -4.30 7.20 10.57
C LEU A 319 -3.64 6.80 11.88
N ASP A 320 -3.75 7.67 12.90
CA ASP A 320 -3.04 7.68 14.20
C ASP A 320 -1.58 8.11 14.17
N VAL A 321 -1.35 9.42 13.98
CA VAL A 321 -0.02 10.01 13.96
C VAL A 321 0.32 10.85 15.19
N ALA A 322 -0.64 11.22 16.05
CA ALA A 322 -0.38 12.25 17.08
C ALA A 322 -0.99 12.00 18.49
N GLY A 323 -1.72 10.91 18.72
CA GLY A 323 -2.46 10.70 19.99
C GLY A 323 -1.91 9.65 20.95
N ASP A 324 -1.25 8.60 20.45
CA ASP A 324 -0.98 7.37 21.23
C ASP A 324 0.52 7.02 21.26
N SER A 325 1.41 7.99 21.45
CA SER A 325 2.82 7.68 21.75
C SER A 325 3.00 6.92 23.08
N ASP A 326 1.95 6.83 23.89
CA ASP A 326 1.90 6.00 25.09
C ASP A 326 1.00 4.77 24.85
N GLY A 327 1.56 3.72 24.26
CA GLY A 327 1.05 2.36 24.48
C GLY A 327 0.49 1.56 23.31
N ASN A 328 0.69 1.96 22.04
CA ASN A 328 0.21 1.18 20.89
C ASN A 328 1.37 0.58 20.04
N GLU A 329 1.74 -0.66 20.35
CA GLU A 329 2.83 -1.45 19.70
C GLU A 329 2.69 -1.51 18.16
N TYR A 330 1.46 -1.46 17.65
CA TYR A 330 1.11 -1.43 16.23
C TYR A 330 1.65 -0.23 15.44
N LEU A 331 1.67 0.97 16.04
CA LEU A 331 2.12 2.20 15.37
C LEU A 331 3.64 2.29 15.35
N GLU A 332 4.30 1.91 16.46
CA GLU A 332 5.76 1.85 16.54
C GLU A 332 6.34 0.97 15.44
N GLU A 333 5.73 -0.19 15.15
CA GLU A 333 6.20 -1.08 14.08
C GLU A 333 6.00 -0.47 12.67
N LEU A 334 4.92 0.27 12.42
CA LEU A 334 4.69 0.89 11.11
C LEU A 334 5.66 2.05 10.86
N TYR A 335 5.93 2.86 11.90
CA TYR A 335 6.97 3.89 11.87
C TYR A 335 8.36 3.27 11.72
N GLN A 336 8.66 2.22 12.48
CA GLN A 336 9.88 1.45 12.36
C GLN A 336 10.08 0.95 10.93
N ILE A 337 9.09 0.29 10.33
CA ILE A 337 9.19 -0.25 8.97
C ILE A 337 9.35 0.88 7.93
N SER A 338 8.60 1.98 8.08
CA SER A 338 8.71 3.13 7.17
C SER A 338 10.09 3.78 7.25
N TRP A 339 10.57 3.99 8.47
CA TRP A 339 11.88 4.57 8.76
C TRP A 339 13.01 3.64 8.27
N LEU A 340 12.95 2.34 8.59
CA LEU A 340 13.92 1.34 8.14
C LEU A 340 13.95 1.21 6.61
N ARG A 341 12.79 1.29 5.93
CA ARG A 341 12.74 1.24 4.46
C ARG A 341 13.26 2.53 3.82
N ALA A 342 12.99 3.68 4.42
CA ALA A 342 13.51 4.96 3.96
C ALA A 342 15.04 5.00 4.13
N LYS A 343 15.54 4.57 5.29
CA LYS A 343 16.97 4.39 5.57
C LYS A 343 17.61 3.42 4.57
N ALA A 344 17.08 2.21 4.44
CA ALA A 344 17.61 1.22 3.50
C ALA A 344 17.55 1.68 2.02
N ARG A 345 16.67 2.63 1.67
CA ARG A 345 16.64 3.26 0.35
C ARG A 345 17.77 4.28 0.22
N LYS A 346 17.94 5.15 1.21
CA LYS A 346 19.06 6.10 1.30
C LYS A 346 20.40 5.35 1.22
N ASP A 347 20.62 4.40 2.12
CA ASP A 347 21.86 3.60 2.22
C ASP A 347 22.17 2.90 0.89
N ARG A 348 21.15 2.37 0.20
CA ARG A 348 21.32 1.74 -1.11
C ARG A 348 21.78 2.72 -2.18
N TRP A 349 21.24 3.94 -2.21
CA TRP A 349 21.66 4.94 -3.20
C TRP A 349 23.05 5.49 -2.89
N GLU A 350 23.39 5.67 -1.62
CA GLU A 350 24.76 5.99 -1.19
C GLU A 350 25.75 4.88 -1.60
N GLU A 351 25.35 3.61 -1.43
CA GLU A 351 26.11 2.45 -1.90
C GLU A 351 26.24 2.44 -3.43
N GLU A 352 25.16 2.64 -4.19
CA GLU A 352 25.20 2.65 -5.66
C GLU A 352 26.10 3.77 -6.19
N VAL A 353 26.08 4.97 -5.59
CA VAL A 353 27.00 6.06 -5.94
C VAL A 353 28.46 5.64 -5.72
N SER A 354 28.75 5.02 -4.56
CA SER A 354 30.08 4.51 -4.22
C SER A 354 30.54 3.38 -5.15
N LEU A 355 29.62 2.49 -5.53
CA LEU A 355 29.86 1.42 -6.48
C LEU A 355 30.16 1.99 -7.86
N LEU A 356 29.30 2.86 -8.41
CA LEU A 356 29.49 3.44 -9.74
C LEU A 356 30.82 4.20 -9.87
N GLN A 357 31.24 4.91 -8.81
CA GLN A 357 32.56 5.53 -8.73
C GLN A 357 33.71 4.50 -8.85
N SER A 358 33.55 3.33 -8.26
CA SER A 358 34.53 2.24 -8.34
C SER A 358 34.44 1.49 -9.69
N GLU A 359 33.23 1.25 -10.18
CA GLU A 359 32.93 0.51 -11.41
C GLU A 359 33.53 1.18 -12.64
N ILE A 360 33.53 2.53 -12.72
CA ILE A 360 34.21 3.26 -13.82
C ILE A 360 35.72 3.07 -13.79
N GLY A 361 36.32 3.05 -12.59
CA GLY A 361 37.75 2.76 -12.43
C GLY A 361 38.09 1.33 -12.86
N TRP A 362 37.29 0.36 -12.44
CA TRP A 362 37.44 -1.03 -12.85
C TRP A 362 37.27 -1.22 -14.37
N ALA A 363 36.35 -0.48 -15.00
CA ALA A 363 36.19 -0.50 -16.45
C ALA A 363 37.45 0.03 -17.16
N ALA A 364 38.01 1.14 -16.69
CA ALA A 364 39.26 1.68 -17.22
C ALA A 364 40.43 0.68 -17.07
N ASP A 365 40.60 0.08 -15.89
CA ASP A 365 41.64 -0.93 -15.63
C ASP A 365 41.46 -2.16 -16.52
N PHE A 366 40.22 -2.59 -16.75
CA PHE A 366 39.92 -3.70 -17.66
C PHE A 366 40.28 -3.36 -19.12
N PHE A 367 39.93 -2.16 -19.59
CA PHE A 367 40.28 -1.72 -20.94
C PHE A 367 41.79 -1.62 -21.14
N LYS A 368 42.51 -1.13 -20.13
CA LYS A 368 43.98 -1.14 -20.12
C LYS A 368 44.53 -2.57 -20.21
N PHE A 369 44.01 -3.48 -19.37
CA PHE A 369 44.41 -4.89 -19.41
C PHE A 369 44.20 -5.50 -20.81
N LYS A 370 43.10 -5.16 -21.49
CA LYS A 370 42.85 -5.59 -22.86
C LYS A 370 43.80 -4.98 -23.87
N ALA A 371 44.12 -3.69 -23.77
CA ALA A 371 45.14 -3.05 -24.60
C ALA A 371 46.50 -3.76 -24.45
N ASP A 372 46.92 -4.05 -23.21
CA ASP A 372 48.17 -4.75 -22.90
C ASP A 372 48.18 -6.21 -23.39
N GLU A 373 47.03 -6.87 -23.40
CA GLU A 373 46.86 -8.22 -23.98
C GLU A 373 47.08 -8.19 -25.49
N TRP A 374 46.45 -7.25 -26.20
CA TRP A 374 46.65 -7.09 -27.65
C TRP A 374 48.06 -6.65 -28.01
N ASP A 375 48.71 -5.83 -27.19
CA ASP A 375 50.10 -5.43 -27.40
C ASP A 375 51.05 -6.63 -27.31
N ARG A 376 50.87 -7.48 -26.30
CA ARG A 376 51.61 -8.74 -26.16
C ARG A 376 51.40 -9.68 -27.35
N LEU A 377 50.18 -9.77 -27.86
CA LEU A 377 49.86 -10.57 -29.05
C LEU A 377 50.52 -10.00 -30.31
N SER A 378 50.61 -8.67 -30.44
CA SER A 378 51.33 -8.02 -31.54
C SER A 378 52.81 -8.39 -31.51
N LEU A 379 53.46 -8.30 -30.34
CA LEU A 379 54.89 -8.58 -30.17
C LEU A 379 55.27 -10.06 -30.38
N THR A 380 54.32 -10.98 -30.20
CA THR A 380 54.56 -12.44 -30.30
C THR A 380 54.18 -13.04 -31.65
N SER A 381 53.64 -12.25 -32.58
CA SER A 381 53.17 -12.75 -33.88
C SER A 381 54.25 -12.66 -34.97
N ASP A 382 54.45 -13.75 -35.72
CA ASP A 382 55.40 -13.80 -36.84
C ASP A 382 54.85 -13.23 -38.16
N SER A 383 53.59 -12.78 -38.19
CA SER A 383 52.91 -12.30 -39.40
C SER A 383 52.60 -10.81 -39.31
N GLU A 384 53.12 -10.02 -40.25
CA GLU A 384 52.88 -8.56 -40.33
C GLU A 384 51.38 -8.22 -40.32
N GLY A 385 50.53 -9.00 -41.00
CA GLY A 385 49.09 -8.77 -41.01
C GLY A 385 48.44 -8.94 -39.62
N LYS A 386 48.90 -9.92 -38.83
CA LYS A 386 48.41 -10.13 -37.46
C LYS A 386 48.92 -9.04 -36.52
N GLN A 387 50.16 -8.57 -36.70
CA GLN A 387 50.72 -7.46 -35.95
C GLN A 387 49.91 -6.17 -36.18
N CYS A 388 49.62 -5.84 -37.45
CA CYS A 388 48.81 -4.67 -37.79
C CYS A 388 47.40 -4.73 -37.18
N TYR A 389 46.74 -5.90 -37.25
CA TYR A 389 45.42 -6.07 -36.64
C TYR A 389 45.45 -5.96 -35.11
N ALA A 390 46.43 -6.58 -34.46
CA ALA A 390 46.61 -6.48 -33.02
C ALA A 390 46.91 -5.05 -32.56
N GLY A 391 47.69 -4.30 -33.34
CA GLY A 391 47.93 -2.87 -33.12
C GLY A 391 46.65 -2.04 -33.19
N ALA A 392 45.80 -2.26 -34.20
CA ALA A 392 44.51 -1.58 -34.31
C ALA A 392 43.56 -1.94 -33.14
N GLN A 393 43.57 -3.19 -32.68
CA GLN A 393 42.80 -3.59 -31.50
C GLN A 393 43.32 -2.93 -30.22
N LYS A 394 44.65 -2.90 -30.03
CA LYS A 394 45.28 -2.19 -28.90
C LYS A 394 44.83 -0.74 -28.85
N GLU A 395 44.92 -0.02 -29.98
CA GLU A 395 44.55 1.40 -30.05
C GLU A 395 43.07 1.63 -29.73
N MET A 396 42.17 0.78 -30.22
CA MET A 396 40.75 0.82 -29.87
C MET A 396 40.53 0.64 -28.36
N TRP A 397 41.19 -0.32 -27.71
CA TRP A 397 41.08 -0.52 -26.26
C TRP A 397 41.71 0.63 -25.45
N SER A 398 42.80 1.22 -25.94
CA SER A 398 43.40 2.43 -25.36
C SER A 398 42.45 3.62 -25.41
N LEU A 399 41.71 3.82 -26.51
CA LEU A 399 40.71 4.88 -26.61
C LEU A 399 39.56 4.69 -25.60
N LEU A 400 39.06 3.46 -25.45
CA LEU A 400 38.03 3.14 -24.45
C LEU A 400 38.54 3.35 -23.01
N GLN A 401 39.82 3.03 -22.76
CA GLN A 401 40.47 3.30 -21.48
C GLN A 401 40.54 4.82 -21.21
N GLU A 402 40.95 5.62 -22.19
CA GLU A 402 41.04 7.08 -22.07
C GLU A 402 39.66 7.68 -21.75
N GLU A 403 38.62 7.29 -22.51
CA GLU A 403 37.24 7.73 -22.25
C GLU A 403 36.78 7.39 -20.83
N ALA A 404 37.00 6.15 -20.37
CA ALA A 404 36.64 5.73 -19.02
C ALA A 404 37.44 6.47 -17.94
N THR A 405 38.70 6.82 -18.22
CA THR A 405 39.56 7.57 -17.29
C THR A 405 39.08 9.01 -17.17
N ASP A 406 38.80 9.69 -18.28
CA ASP A 406 38.25 11.05 -18.30
C ASP A 406 36.93 11.12 -17.54
N GLN A 407 36.07 10.12 -17.74
CA GLN A 407 34.81 9.99 -17.04
C GLN A 407 34.98 9.69 -15.54
N SER A 408 35.97 8.89 -15.16
CA SER A 408 36.33 8.68 -13.75
C SER A 408 36.77 9.99 -13.08
N ASP A 409 37.57 10.79 -13.77
CA ASP A 409 38.04 12.07 -13.25
C ASP A 409 36.92 13.12 -13.17
N PHE A 410 35.97 13.09 -14.11
CA PHE A 410 34.75 13.87 -14.03
C PHE A 410 33.93 13.53 -12.77
N ILE A 411 33.71 12.23 -12.50
CA ILE A 411 33.01 11.77 -11.29
C ILE A 411 33.73 12.25 -10.02
N LYS A 412 35.06 12.12 -9.95
CA LYS A 412 35.85 12.62 -8.81
C LYS A 412 35.68 14.11 -8.61
N THR A 413 35.61 14.89 -9.69
CA THR A 413 35.44 16.34 -9.64
C THR A 413 34.07 16.70 -9.05
N ILE A 414 32.98 16.09 -9.53
CA ILE A 414 31.63 16.30 -8.99
C ILE A 414 31.59 16.01 -7.48
N LEU A 415 32.11 14.84 -7.08
CA LEU A 415 32.12 14.46 -5.67
C LEU A 415 32.96 15.44 -4.83
N SER A 416 34.08 15.95 -5.35
CA SER A 416 34.90 16.93 -4.62
C SER A 416 34.22 18.29 -4.42
N GLU A 417 33.31 18.68 -5.33
CA GLU A 417 32.55 19.92 -5.24
C GLU A 417 31.36 19.79 -4.26
N GLU A 418 30.80 18.60 -4.07
CA GLU A 418 29.71 18.35 -3.10
C GLU A 418 30.16 18.36 -1.63
N TYR A 419 31.45 18.09 -1.36
CA TYR A 419 32.01 18.03 0.01
C TYR A 419 32.76 19.31 0.45
N CYS A 420 32.65 20.41 -0.30
CA CYS A 420 33.06 21.77 0.10
C CYS A 420 31.83 22.63 0.42
#